data_AF-A0A496ZKU9-F1
#
_entry.id   AF-A0A496ZKU9-F1
#
_cell.length_a   1.000
_cell.length_b   1.000
_cell.length_c   1.000
_cell.angle_alpha   90.00
_cell.angle_beta   90.00
_cell.angle_gamma   90.00
#
_symmetry.space_group_name_H-M   'P 1'
#
loop_
_entity.id
_entity.type
_entity.pdbx_description
1 polymer ?
#
loop_
_entity_poly.entity_id
_entity_poly.type
_entity_poly.pdbx_seq_one_letter_code
_entity_poly.pdbx_strand_id
1 'polypeptide(L)'
;MEVVYVRFGMIPENGKSYNSLDEFYEEGVSVYEALHRDGQFQLLLPMIDETSIATLGNCYNTAQCLSGQIYHYSRLNLVEGEYIGNGSDGEPLLKNCKIIRPIFEKEINEWRNTNG
;
A
#
# COMPACT_ATOMS: atom_id res chain seq x y z
N MET A 1 -17.17 4.99 -4.49
CA MET A 1 -15.79 5.24 -4.08
C MET A 1 -15.68 4.66 -2.69
N GLU A 2 -14.79 3.71 -2.52
CA GLU A 2 -14.59 2.97 -1.27
C GLU A 2 -13.13 3.12 -0.82
N VAL A 3 -12.91 3.13 0.49
CA VAL A 3 -11.55 3.05 1.05
C VAL A 3 -11.20 1.58 1.20
N VAL A 4 -10.06 1.18 0.65
CA VAL A 4 -9.53 -0.19 0.72
C VAL A 4 -8.09 -0.17 1.23
N TYR A 5 -7.60 -1.32 1.67
CA TYR A 5 -6.21 -1.46 2.08
C TYR A 5 -5.36 -2.15 1.01
N VAL A 6 -4.15 -1.62 0.80
CA VAL A 6 -3.21 -2.10 -0.18
C VAL A 6 -1.85 -2.35 0.48
N ARG A 7 -1.23 -3.49 0.17
CA ARG A 7 0.10 -3.88 0.68
C ARG A 7 1.06 -4.12 -0.46
N PHE A 8 2.26 -3.55 -0.35
CA PHE A 8 3.38 -3.92 -1.20
C PHE A 8 4.10 -5.14 -0.63
N GLY A 9 4.42 -6.10 -1.51
CA GLY A 9 5.13 -7.31 -1.14
C GLY A 9 4.24 -8.32 -0.40
N MET A 10 4.90 -9.26 0.29
CA MET A 10 4.26 -10.34 1.03
C MET A 10 3.78 -9.89 2.41
N ILE A 11 2.84 -10.65 2.98
CA ILE A 11 2.46 -10.55 4.39
C ILE A 11 3.50 -11.31 5.21
N PRO A 12 4.14 -10.70 6.23
CA PRO A 12 5.07 -11.38 7.13
C PRO A 12 4.41 -12.56 7.84
N GLU A 13 5.12 -13.68 7.99
CA GLU A 13 4.58 -14.90 8.64
C GLU A 13 4.17 -14.67 10.10
N ASN A 14 4.86 -13.77 10.79
CA ASN A 14 4.55 -13.37 12.17
C ASN A 14 3.40 -12.35 12.26
N GLY A 15 2.83 -11.91 11.14
CA GLY A 15 1.75 -10.92 11.09
C GLY A 15 2.15 -9.51 11.53
N LYS A 16 3.45 -9.20 11.58
CA LYS A 16 3.99 -7.92 12.04
C LYS A 16 4.94 -7.32 11.02
N SER A 17 4.71 -6.07 10.62
CA SER A 17 5.66 -5.31 9.80
C SER A 17 6.85 -4.85 10.65
N TYR A 18 8.03 -4.78 10.04
CA TYR A 18 9.21 -4.20 10.68
C TYR A 18 9.41 -2.78 10.17
N ASN A 19 9.41 -1.82 11.08
CA ASN A 19 9.77 -0.43 10.79
C ASN A 19 11.29 -0.31 10.87
N SER A 20 11.93 -0.10 9.72
CA SER A 20 13.39 0.02 9.63
C SER A 20 13.94 1.37 10.09
N LEU A 21 13.12 2.42 10.15
CA LEU A 21 13.54 3.74 10.62
C LEU A 21 13.70 3.76 12.14
N ASP A 22 12.76 3.13 12.84
CA ASP A 22 12.71 3.09 14.30
C ASP A 22 13.19 1.76 14.90
N GLU A 23 13.64 0.82 14.05
CA GLU A 23 14.21 -0.48 14.39
C GLU A 23 13.34 -1.38 15.30
N PHE A 24 12.03 -1.49 15.01
CA PHE A 24 11.12 -2.35 15.78
C PHE A 24 10.02 -3.02 14.94
N TYR A 25 9.40 -4.06 15.51
CA TYR A 25 8.22 -4.70 14.92
C TYR A 25 6.93 -4.01 15.38
N GLU A 26 6.11 -3.60 14.44
CA GLU A 26 4.77 -3.05 14.66
C GLU A 26 3.82 -4.12 15.22
N GLU A 27 2.70 -3.71 15.81
CA GLU A 27 1.72 -4.64 16.38
C GLU A 27 0.84 -5.36 15.33
N GLY A 28 0.98 -4.97 14.05
CA GLY A 28 0.29 -5.59 12.93
C GLY A 28 1.03 -5.40 11.61
N VAL A 29 0.36 -5.75 10.51
CA VAL A 29 0.89 -5.57 9.15
C VAL A 29 0.57 -4.16 8.68
N SER A 30 1.61 -3.39 8.37
CA SER A 30 1.50 -2.04 7.82
C SER A 30 1.01 -2.04 6.38
N VAL A 31 -0.01 -1.23 6.09
CA VAL A 31 -0.68 -1.12 4.78
C VAL A 31 -0.93 0.35 4.42
N TYR A 32 -1.22 0.60 3.15
CA TYR A 32 -1.71 1.90 2.70
C TYR A 32 -3.21 1.88 2.55
N GLU A 33 -3.87 2.99 2.89
CA GLU A 33 -5.23 3.24 2.41
C GLU A 33 -5.20 3.62 0.93
N ALA A 34 -6.23 3.20 0.20
CA ALA A 34 -6.45 3.61 -1.16
C ALA A 34 -7.93 3.94 -1.40
N LEU A 35 -8.18 5.00 -2.17
CA LEU A 35 -9.50 5.24 -2.74
C LEU A 35 -9.64 4.35 -3.98
N HIS A 36 -10.63 3.46 -3.96
CA HIS A 36 -10.99 2.61 -5.09
C HIS A 36 -12.30 3.07 -5.75
N ARG A 37 -12.25 3.31 -7.06
CA ARG A 37 -13.40 3.69 -7.88
C ARG A 37 -13.18 3.28 -9.33
N ASP A 38 -14.18 2.66 -9.94
CA ASP A 38 -14.20 2.32 -11.37
C ASP A 38 -12.94 1.54 -11.81
N GLY A 39 -12.44 0.64 -10.94
CA GLY A 39 -11.23 -0.17 -11.17
C GLY A 39 -9.91 0.54 -10.92
N GLN A 40 -9.94 1.80 -10.46
CA GLN A 40 -8.76 2.62 -10.21
C GLN A 40 -8.48 2.78 -8.73
N PHE A 41 -7.19 2.82 -8.38
CA PHE A 41 -6.72 3.01 -7.01
C PHE A 41 -5.91 4.31 -6.88
N GLN A 42 -6.16 5.09 -5.83
CA GLN A 42 -5.36 6.25 -5.45
C GLN A 42 -4.86 6.05 -4.02
N LEU A 43 -3.53 6.00 -3.81
CA LEU A 43 -2.99 5.80 -2.46
C LEU A 43 -3.10 7.08 -1.64
N LEU A 44 -3.47 6.90 -0.39
CA LEU A 44 -3.40 7.91 0.64
C LEU A 44 -2.08 7.69 1.37
N LEU A 45 -1.11 8.59 1.15
CA LEU A 45 0.17 8.55 1.83
C LEU A 45 0.05 9.32 3.15
N PRO A 46 0.27 8.68 4.30
CA PRO A 46 0.46 9.40 5.55
C PRO A 46 1.81 10.13 5.47
N MET A 47 1.78 11.44 5.27
CA MET A 47 2.95 12.32 5.45
C MET A 47 2.77 13.08 6.77
N ILE A 48 3.89 13.57 7.32
CA ILE A 48 4.07 14.09 8.70
C ILE A 48 3.16 15.28 9.07
N ASP A 49 2.35 15.83 8.16
CA ASP A 49 1.53 16.99 8.44
C ASP A 49 0.20 17.10 7.69
N GLU A 50 -0.04 16.44 6.56
CA GLU A 50 -1.33 16.45 5.87
C GLU A 50 -1.40 15.33 4.81
N THR A 51 -2.54 14.63 4.72
CA THR A 51 -2.76 13.49 3.82
C THR A 51 -2.38 13.84 2.38
N SER A 52 -1.28 13.28 1.88
CA SER A 52 -0.86 13.50 0.49
C SER A 52 -1.47 12.42 -0.39
N ILE A 53 -2.28 12.83 -1.37
CA ILE A 53 -2.85 11.90 -2.36
C ILE A 53 -1.83 11.71 -3.47
N ALA A 54 -1.34 10.48 -3.61
CA ALA A 54 -0.51 10.09 -4.74
C ALA A 54 -1.28 9.07 -5.59
N THR A 55 -1.34 9.29 -6.91
CA THR A 55 -1.84 8.26 -7.81
C THR A 55 -0.93 7.04 -7.74
N LEU A 56 -1.52 5.84 -7.75
CA LEU A 56 -0.75 4.60 -7.61
C LEU A 56 0.30 4.44 -8.72
N GLY A 57 0.06 5.00 -9.90
CA GLY A 57 1.05 5.07 -10.99
C GLY A 57 2.31 5.90 -10.64
N ASN A 58 2.19 6.93 -9.81
CA ASN A 58 3.35 7.67 -9.31
C ASN A 58 4.06 6.87 -8.21
N CYS A 59 3.34 6.28 -7.26
CA CYS A 59 3.94 5.45 -6.20
C CYS A 59 4.55 4.14 -6.72
N TYR A 60 4.00 3.52 -7.76
CA TYR A 60 4.55 2.31 -8.39
C TYR A 60 5.88 2.60 -9.10
N ASN A 61 5.97 3.74 -9.79
CA ASN A 61 7.22 4.20 -10.39
C ASN A 61 8.23 4.66 -9.32
N THR A 62 7.77 5.34 -8.26
CA THR A 62 8.63 5.76 -7.14
C THR A 62 9.10 4.58 -6.29
N ALA A 63 8.29 3.55 -6.06
CA ALA A 63 8.69 2.31 -5.39
C ALA A 63 9.69 1.50 -6.24
N GLN A 64 9.56 1.53 -7.57
CA GLN A 64 10.59 1.02 -8.48
C GLN A 64 11.89 1.84 -8.40
N CYS A 65 11.81 3.17 -8.26
CA CYS A 65 12.98 4.05 -8.17
C CYS A 65 13.67 4.04 -6.79
N LEU A 66 12.93 3.92 -5.68
CA LEU A 66 13.47 4.01 -4.32
C LEU A 66 14.04 2.68 -3.81
N SER A 67 13.57 1.53 -4.30
CA SER A 67 13.94 0.25 -3.70
C SER A 67 15.18 -0.40 -4.30
N GLY A 68 15.62 -0.08 -5.53
CA GLY A 68 16.78 -0.72 -6.18
C GLY A 68 16.75 -2.26 -6.26
N GLN A 69 15.70 -2.89 -5.73
CA GLN A 69 15.46 -4.31 -5.53
C GLN A 69 14.07 -4.60 -6.09
N ILE A 70 14.02 -4.61 -7.41
CA ILE A 70 12.84 -4.70 -8.27
C ILE A 70 12.00 -5.99 -8.03
N TYR A 71 12.47 -6.95 -7.21
CA TYR A 71 11.83 -8.26 -7.09
C TYR A 71 11.01 -8.51 -5.82
N HIS A 72 11.22 -7.75 -4.73
CA HIS A 72 10.47 -8.00 -3.47
C HIS A 72 9.24 -7.12 -3.28
N TYR A 73 9.21 -5.93 -3.89
CA TYR A 73 8.10 -4.98 -3.84
C TYR A 73 7.21 -4.97 -5.10
N SER A 74 7.51 -5.83 -6.08
CA SER A 74 6.81 -5.88 -7.39
C SER A 74 5.41 -6.47 -7.35
N ARG A 75 4.90 -6.85 -6.17
CA ARG A 75 3.53 -7.32 -6.00
C ARG A 75 2.75 -6.38 -5.11
N LEU A 76 1.84 -5.66 -5.74
CA LEU A 76 0.81 -4.91 -5.05
C LEU A 76 -0.37 -5.83 -4.79
N ASN A 77 -0.86 -5.86 -3.56
CA ASN A 77 -1.96 -6.72 -3.15
C ASN A 77 -3.09 -5.90 -2.53
N LEU A 78 -4.32 -6.18 -2.95
CA LEU A 78 -5.51 -5.80 -2.20
C LEU A 78 -5.60 -6.72 -0.99
N VAL A 79 -5.69 -6.13 0.20
CA VAL A 79 -5.68 -6.87 1.47
C VAL A 79 -6.87 -6.50 2.34
N GLU A 80 -7.22 -7.40 3.25
CA GLU A 80 -8.19 -7.16 4.32
C GLU A 80 -7.61 -7.58 5.67
N GLY A 81 -8.18 -7.04 6.74
CA GLY A 81 -7.82 -7.38 8.11
C GLY A 81 -8.59 -6.52 9.10
N GLU A 82 -8.37 -6.79 10.38
CA GLU A 82 -8.90 -5.97 11.47
C GLU A 82 -7.99 -4.77 11.69
N TYR A 83 -8.50 -3.55 11.54
CA TYR A 83 -7.76 -2.33 11.86
C TYR A 83 -7.51 -2.23 13.35
N ILE A 84 -6.25 -2.04 13.75
CA ILE A 84 -5.84 -2.01 15.17
C ILE A 84 -5.17 -0.69 15.59
N GLY A 85 -5.19 0.32 14.73
CA GLY A 85 -4.50 1.60 14.93
C GLY A 85 -3.52 1.89 13.81
N ASN A 86 -2.74 2.96 13.98
CA ASN A 86 -1.70 3.36 13.04
C ASN A 86 -0.31 3.02 13.61
N GLY A 87 0.64 2.70 12.73
CA GLY A 87 2.04 2.51 13.05
C GLY A 87 2.75 3.84 13.31
N SER A 88 4.06 3.76 13.58
CA SER A 88 4.89 4.93 13.95
C SER A 88 4.87 6.04 12.88
N ASP A 89 4.81 5.66 11.60
CA ASP A 89 4.78 6.56 10.45
C ASP A 89 3.36 6.99 10.02
N GLY A 90 2.34 6.57 10.76
CA GLY A 90 0.94 6.90 10.49
C GLY A 90 0.24 5.92 9.53
N GLU A 91 0.94 4.91 8.99
CA GLU A 91 0.32 3.86 8.17
C GLU A 91 -0.65 3.00 9.01
N PRO A 92 -1.83 2.64 8.48
CA PRO A 92 -2.72 1.71 9.16
C PRO A 92 -2.06 0.35 9.42
N LEU A 93 -2.33 -0.22 10.60
CA LEU A 93 -1.93 -1.57 10.96
C LEU A 93 -3.13 -2.50 10.94
N LEU A 94 -2.97 -3.64 10.26
CA LEU A 94 -3.97 -4.71 10.21
C LEU A 94 -3.52 -5.94 11.00
N LYS A 95 -4.41 -6.44 11.85
CA LYS A 95 -4.33 -7.78 12.45
C LYS A 95 -5.05 -8.79 11.56
N ASN A 96 -4.55 -10.03 11.56
CA ASN A 96 -5.08 -11.12 10.72
C ASN A 96 -5.14 -10.74 9.23
N CYS A 97 -4.15 -9.97 8.77
CA CYS A 97 -4.08 -9.48 7.40
C CYS A 97 -4.05 -10.63 6.39
N LYS A 98 -4.81 -10.51 5.31
CA LYS A 98 -4.89 -11.49 4.23
C LYS A 98 -4.88 -10.82 2.87
N ILE A 99 -4.23 -11.48 1.91
CA ILE A 99 -4.31 -11.08 0.50
C ILE A 99 -5.66 -11.54 -0.05
N ILE A 100 -6.46 -10.58 -0.52
CA ILE A 100 -7.67 -10.86 -1.28
C ILE A 100 -7.28 -11.23 -2.71
N ARG A 101 -6.47 -10.38 -3.35
CA ARG A 101 -5.94 -10.60 -4.71
C ARG A 101 -4.74 -9.69 -5.02
N PRO A 102 -3.88 -10.06 -5.98
CA PRO A 102 -2.94 -9.12 -6.58
C PRO A 102 -3.67 -8.02 -7.37
N ILE A 103 -3.04 -6.84 -7.44
CA ILE A 103 -3.42 -5.70 -8.29
C ILE A 103 -2.38 -5.62 -9.41
N PHE A 104 -2.82 -5.61 -10.66
CA PHE A 104 -1.93 -5.63 -11.83
C PHE A 104 -1.69 -4.22 -12.40
N GLU A 105 -0.54 -4.04 -13.06
CA GLU A 105 -0.13 -2.78 -13.68
C GLU A 105 -1.19 -2.14 -14.60
N LYS A 106 -1.95 -2.96 -15.33
CA LYS A 106 -3.06 -2.48 -16.18
C LYS A 106 -4.14 -1.72 -15.40
N GLU A 107 -4.45 -2.18 -14.19
CA GLU A 107 -5.42 -1.53 -13.28
C GLU A 107 -4.84 -0.22 -12.71
N ILE A 108 -3.52 -0.05 -12.79
CA ILE A 108 -2.80 1.15 -12.32
C ILE A 108 -2.67 2.20 -13.44
N ASN A 109 -2.51 1.80 -14.70
CA ASN A 109 -2.07 2.68 -15.80
C ASN A 109 -3.14 3.04 -16.86
N GLU A 110 -4.27 2.35 -16.94
CA GLU A 110 -5.23 2.47 -18.08
C GLU A 110 -5.90 3.86 -18.25
N TRP A 111 -5.86 4.75 -17.26
CA TRP A 111 -6.47 6.09 -17.38
C TRP A 111 -5.69 7.05 -18.29
N ARG A 112 -4.37 6.88 -18.47
CA ARG A 112 -3.56 7.80 -19.29
C ARG A 112 -3.95 7.81 -20.77
N ASN A 113 -4.58 6.75 -21.27
CA ASN A 113 -4.80 6.55 -22.71
C ASN A 113 -6.23 6.82 -23.19
N THR A 114 -7.16 7.17 -22.30
CA THR A 114 -8.57 7.40 -22.67
C THR A 114 -9.02 8.86 -22.58
N ASN A 115 -8.18 9.76 -22.07
CA ASN A 115 -8.48 11.20 -21.96
C ASN A 115 -7.32 12.10 -22.43
N GLY A 116 -6.47 11.60 -23.35
CA GLY A 116 -5.41 12.37 -24.02
C GLY A 116 -5.86 12.89 -25.38
#